data_AF-Q5JD09-F1
#
_entry.id   AF-Q5JD09-F1
#
_cell.length_a   1.000
_cell.length_b   1.000
_cell.length_c   1.000
_cell.angle_alpha   90.00
_cell.angle_beta   90.00
_cell.angle_gamma   90.00
#
_symmetry.space_group_name_H-M   'P 1'
#
loop_
_entity.id
_entity.type
_entity.pdbx_description
1 polymer ?
#
loop_
_entity_poly.entity_id
_entity_poly.type
_entity_poly.pdbx_seq_one_letter_code
_entity_poly.pdbx_strand_id
1 'polypeptide(L)'
;MPRRRKLPDYVALKIPTYEPADNPLELIFDGRSLEVALKVLEYIKEHGRLYPDDYKELFPEKTDQVLYFRVIKKMLALKMLRVSSDKSYILSDGFSNRMETIAKLWKFQIGDLKDLW
;
A
#
# COMPACT_ATOMS: atom_id res chain seq x y z
N MET A 1 50.23 22.16 5.70
CA MET A 1 48.77 22.37 5.59
C MET A 1 48.14 21.14 4.95
N PRO A 2 47.02 20.61 5.47
CA PRO A 2 46.36 19.46 4.87
C PRO A 2 45.81 19.84 3.48
N ARG A 3 46.11 19.04 2.46
CA ARG A 3 45.62 19.24 1.09
C ARG A 3 44.09 19.17 1.10
N ARG A 4 43.42 20.19 0.56
CA ARG A 4 41.95 20.16 0.34
C ARG A 4 41.61 18.98 -0.56
N ARG A 5 40.64 18.16 -0.17
CA ARG A 5 40.15 17.04 -0.99
C ARG A 5 39.62 17.60 -2.31
N LYS A 6 40.08 17.06 -3.44
CA LYS A 6 39.47 17.31 -4.75
C LYS A 6 38.11 16.64 -4.75
N LEU A 7 37.06 17.43 -4.94
CA LEU A 7 35.73 16.89 -5.26
C LEU A 7 35.78 16.35 -6.70
N PRO A 8 35.05 15.27 -7.01
CA PRO A 8 34.98 14.75 -8.37
C PRO A 8 34.35 15.78 -9.32
N ASP A 9 34.85 15.85 -10.55
CA ASP A 9 34.40 16.80 -11.59
C ASP A 9 32.96 16.53 -12.06
N TYR A 10 32.44 15.33 -11.80
CA TYR A 10 31.09 14.91 -12.16
C TYR A 10 30.56 13.90 -11.13
N VAL A 11 29.30 14.08 -10.76
CA VAL A 11 28.54 13.13 -9.93
C VAL A 11 27.46 12.54 -10.81
N ALA A 12 27.64 11.29 -11.24
CA ALA A 12 26.61 10.56 -11.98
C ALA A 12 25.56 10.05 -11.00
N LEU A 13 24.53 10.86 -10.75
CA LEU A 13 23.31 10.38 -10.11
C LEU A 13 22.53 9.57 -11.15
N LYS A 14 22.51 8.24 -11.01
CA LYS A 14 21.48 7.43 -11.69
C LYS A 14 20.14 7.86 -11.11
N ILE A 15 19.40 8.68 -11.85
CA ILE A 15 18.02 8.97 -11.53
C ILE A 15 17.28 7.63 -11.75
N PRO A 16 16.71 7.01 -10.70
CA PRO A 16 15.90 5.83 -10.92
C PRO A 16 14.73 6.24 -11.82
N THR A 17 14.67 5.66 -13.01
CA THR A 17 13.45 5.66 -13.83
C THR A 17 12.41 4.90 -13.03
N TYR A 18 11.55 5.63 -12.33
CA TYR A 18 10.42 5.08 -11.63
C TYR A 18 9.42 4.63 -12.70
N GLU A 19 9.43 3.33 -13.03
CA GLU A 19 8.31 2.75 -13.75
C GLU A 19 7.08 2.87 -12.83
N PRO A 20 6.00 3.54 -13.26
CA PRO A 20 4.82 3.65 -12.44
C PRO A 20 4.28 2.23 -12.18
N ALA A 21 4.05 1.90 -10.91
CA ALA A 21 3.41 0.63 -10.55
C ALA A 21 2.03 0.55 -11.23
N ASP A 22 1.70 -0.61 -11.81
CA ASP A 22 0.41 -0.83 -12.47
C ASP A 22 -0.72 -0.86 -11.44
N ASN A 23 -0.40 -1.18 -10.18
CA ASN A 23 -1.36 -1.25 -9.08
C ASN A 23 -0.81 -0.60 -7.80
N PRO A 24 -1.61 0.24 -7.09
CA PRO A 24 -1.20 0.80 -5.81
C PRO A 24 -0.83 -0.26 -4.74
N LEU A 25 -1.31 -1.49 -4.85
CA LEU A 25 -0.95 -2.60 -3.94
C LEU A 25 0.49 -3.07 -4.13
N GLU A 26 1.09 -2.92 -5.32
CA GLU A 26 2.49 -3.30 -5.59
C GLU A 26 3.47 -2.43 -4.79
N LEU A 27 3.07 -1.19 -4.46
CA LEU A 27 3.86 -0.30 -3.62
C LEU A 27 3.86 -0.70 -2.14
N ILE A 28 3.01 -1.67 -1.77
CA ILE A 28 2.67 -1.98 -0.37
C ILE A 28 2.94 -3.44 -0.06
N PHE A 29 2.78 -4.33 -1.04
CA PHE A 29 2.93 -5.77 -0.90
C PHE A 29 3.86 -6.30 -1.98
N ASP A 30 4.68 -7.28 -1.60
CA ASP A 30 5.62 -7.95 -2.49
C ASP A 30 5.32 -9.46 -2.58
N GLY A 31 5.59 -10.03 -3.76
CA GLY A 31 5.51 -11.46 -4.03
C GLY A 31 4.16 -12.07 -3.68
N ARG A 32 4.16 -13.19 -2.94
CA ARG A 32 2.94 -13.92 -2.56
C ARG A 32 1.94 -13.06 -1.76
N SER A 33 2.42 -12.05 -1.01
CA SER A 33 1.53 -11.17 -0.24
C SER A 33 0.68 -10.29 -1.15
N LEU A 34 1.23 -9.88 -2.30
CA LEU A 34 0.52 -9.11 -3.32
C LEU A 34 -0.60 -9.95 -3.92
N GLU A 35 -0.32 -11.19 -4.31
CA GLU A 35 -1.31 -12.11 -4.87
C GLU A 35 -2.48 -12.36 -3.90
N VAL A 36 -2.18 -12.53 -2.61
CA VAL A 36 -3.20 -12.67 -1.56
C VAL A 36 -4.02 -11.39 -1.41
N ALA A 37 -3.39 -10.22 -1.40
CA ALA A 37 -4.08 -8.93 -1.30
C ALA A 37 -5.01 -8.68 -2.51
N LEU A 38 -4.55 -9.04 -3.72
CA LEU A 38 -5.33 -8.95 -4.95
C LEU A 38 -6.56 -9.86 -4.89
N LYS A 39 -6.38 -11.13 -4.52
CA LYS A 39 -7.50 -12.07 -4.36
C LYS A 39 -8.52 -11.60 -3.34
N VAL A 40 -8.08 -11.04 -2.21
CA VAL A 40 -8.98 -10.46 -1.20
C VAL A 40 -9.78 -9.30 -1.79
N LEU A 41 -9.11 -8.41 -2.53
CA LEU A 41 -9.74 -7.25 -3.15
C LEU A 41 -10.75 -7.65 -4.23
N GLU A 42 -10.40 -8.61 -5.08
CA GLU A 42 -11.30 -9.17 -6.10
C GLU A 42 -12.51 -9.85 -5.46
N TYR A 43 -12.30 -10.69 -4.45
CA TYR A 43 -13.39 -11.35 -3.76
C TYR A 43 -14.39 -10.36 -3.16
N ILE A 44 -13.90 -9.32 -2.47
CA ILE A 44 -14.76 -8.28 -1.90
C ILE A 44 -15.47 -7.47 -2.99
N LYS A 45 -14.85 -7.24 -4.15
CA LYS A 45 -15.51 -6.57 -5.28
C LYS A 45 -16.66 -7.39 -5.84
N GLU A 46 -16.50 -8.71 -5.92
CA GLU A 46 -17.50 -9.63 -6.46
C GLU A 46 -18.65 -9.89 -5.46
N HIS A 47 -18.31 -10.10 -4.18
CA HIS A 47 -19.27 -10.54 -3.15
C HIS A 47 -19.73 -9.38 -2.23
N GLY A 48 -19.13 -8.21 -2.38
CA GLY A 48 -19.39 -6.99 -1.59
C GLY A 48 -18.71 -6.95 -0.22
N ARG A 49 -18.36 -8.10 0.36
CA ARG A 49 -17.70 -8.23 1.67
C ARG A 49 -16.96 -9.55 1.80
N LEU A 50 -16.12 -9.65 2.81
CA LEU A 50 -15.39 -10.86 3.18
C LEU A 50 -15.69 -11.22 4.64
N TYR A 51 -16.34 -12.36 4.88
CA TYR A 51 -16.62 -12.85 6.22
C TYR A 51 -15.37 -13.48 6.85
N PRO A 52 -15.32 -13.58 8.20
CA PRO A 52 -14.17 -14.11 8.91
C PRO A 52 -13.77 -15.56 8.56
N ASP A 53 -14.68 -16.35 7.98
CA ASP A 53 -14.44 -17.76 7.64
C ASP A 53 -14.18 -18.01 6.15
N ASP A 54 -14.52 -17.07 5.26
CA ASP A 54 -14.39 -17.20 3.80
C ASP A 54 -12.94 -17.46 3.34
N TYR A 55 -11.97 -17.05 4.16
CA TYR A 55 -10.55 -17.28 3.88
C TYR A 55 -10.19 -18.77 3.76
N LYS A 56 -10.96 -19.66 4.41
CA LYS A 56 -10.72 -21.11 4.35
C LYS A 56 -10.99 -21.66 2.96
N GLU A 57 -11.95 -21.08 2.26
CA GLU A 57 -12.30 -21.45 0.89
C GLU A 57 -11.36 -20.77 -0.11
N LEU A 58 -11.03 -19.50 0.11
CA LEU A 58 -10.14 -18.71 -0.76
C LEU A 58 -8.68 -19.19 -0.73
N PHE A 59 -8.23 -19.65 0.43
CA PHE A 59 -6.84 -20.04 0.70
C PHE A 59 -6.83 -21.41 1.39
N PRO A 60 -6.93 -22.52 0.63
CA PRO A 60 -6.98 -23.87 1.19
C PRO A 60 -5.64 -24.29 1.83
N GLU A 61 -4.52 -23.73 1.36
CA GLU A 61 -3.19 -24.02 1.90
C GLU A 61 -2.94 -23.28 3.22
N LYS A 62 -2.48 -24.00 4.26
CA LYS A 62 -2.20 -23.42 5.59
C LYS A 62 -1.20 -22.26 5.56
N THR A 63 -0.19 -22.34 4.69
CA THR A 63 0.81 -21.28 4.48
C THR A 63 0.16 -19.98 4.03
N ASP A 64 -0.74 -20.06 3.06
CA ASP A 64 -1.48 -18.92 2.53
C ASP A 64 -2.49 -18.36 3.55
N GLN A 65 -3.08 -19.20 4.41
CA GLN A 65 -3.96 -18.73 5.49
C GLN A 65 -3.22 -17.84 6.50
N VAL A 66 -2.00 -18.23 6.90
CA VAL A 66 -1.17 -17.39 7.80
C VAL A 66 -0.82 -16.07 7.13
N LEU A 67 -0.49 -16.12 5.83
CA LEU A 67 -0.17 -14.93 5.05
C LEU A 67 -1.39 -14.01 4.90
N TYR A 68 -2.56 -14.58 4.63
CA TYR A 68 -3.85 -13.89 4.57
C TYR A 68 -4.09 -13.05 5.82
N PHE A 69 -3.93 -13.62 7.03
CA PHE A 69 -4.14 -12.85 8.26
C PHE A 69 -3.16 -11.68 8.40
N ARG A 70 -1.92 -11.81 7.91
CA ARG A 70 -0.95 -10.71 7.89
C ARG A 70 -1.38 -9.62 6.90
N VAL A 71 -1.81 -10.02 5.71
CA VAL A 71 -2.30 -9.11 4.66
C VAL A 71 -3.52 -8.33 5.16
N ILE A 72 -4.53 -9.00 5.71
CA ILE A 72 -5.72 -8.36 6.27
C ILE A 72 -5.36 -7.36 7.38
N LYS A 73 -4.49 -7.75 8.33
CA LYS A 73 -4.04 -6.82 9.38
C LYS A 73 -3.37 -5.58 8.80
N LYS A 74 -2.54 -5.73 7.77
CA LYS A 74 -1.88 -4.60 7.09
C LYS A 74 -2.89 -3.72 6.36
N MET A 75 -3.83 -4.31 5.62
CA MET A 75 -4.89 -3.58 4.92
C MET A 75 -5.80 -2.80 5.89
N LEU A 76 -6.14 -3.38 7.05
CA LEU A 76 -6.87 -2.68 8.12
C LEU A 76 -6.06 -1.53 8.72
N ALA A 77 -4.77 -1.75 9.02
CA ALA A 77 -3.90 -0.71 9.57
C ALA A 77 -3.73 0.49 8.62
N LEU A 78 -3.75 0.23 7.31
CA LEU A 78 -3.72 1.24 6.26
C LEU A 78 -5.10 1.83 5.93
N LYS A 79 -6.17 1.36 6.57
CA LYS A 79 -7.57 1.76 6.31
C LYS A 79 -8.08 1.47 4.89
N MET A 80 -7.46 0.51 4.21
CA MET A 80 -7.99 -0.02 2.94
C MET A 80 -9.24 -0.86 3.16
N LEU A 81 -9.29 -1.52 4.32
CA LEU A 81 -10.45 -2.27 4.80
C LEU A 81 -10.99 -1.62 6.07
N ARG A 82 -12.28 -1.83 6.33
CA ARG A 82 -12.91 -1.58 7.63
C ARG A 82 -13.71 -2.80 8.06
N VAL A 83 -13.91 -2.93 9.37
CA VAL A 83 -14.73 -3.98 9.96
C VAL A 83 -16.16 -3.48 10.07
N SER A 84 -17.09 -4.24 9.51
CA SER A 84 -18.53 -4.01 9.59
C SER A 84 -19.10 -4.53 10.92
N SER A 85 -20.37 -4.23 11.22
CA SER A 85 -21.04 -4.65 12.46
C SER A 85 -21.14 -6.17 12.62
N ASP A 86 -21.24 -6.89 11.51
CA ASP A 86 -21.26 -8.35 11.42
C ASP A 86 -19.86 -8.99 11.44
N LYS A 87 -18.81 -8.21 11.76
CA LYS A 87 -17.40 -8.60 11.73
C LYS A 87 -16.86 -8.96 10.33
N SER A 88 -17.63 -8.71 9.26
CA SER A 88 -17.11 -8.82 7.89
C SER A 88 -16.16 -7.66 7.56
N TYR A 89 -15.27 -7.89 6.59
CA TYR A 89 -14.38 -6.89 6.04
C TYR A 89 -14.97 -6.31 4.76
N ILE A 90 -14.96 -4.99 4.64
CA ILE A 90 -15.41 -4.25 3.45
C ILE A 90 -14.36 -3.23 3.03
N LEU A 91 -14.33 -2.90 1.73
CA LEU A 91 -13.46 -1.84 1.21
C LEU A 91 -13.78 -0.50 1.86
N SER A 92 -12.76 0.35 1.98
CA SER A 92 -12.81 1.63 2.66
C SER A 92 -12.00 2.68 1.91
N ASP A 93 -12.59 3.87 1.75
CA ASP A 93 -11.92 5.05 1.18
C ASP A 93 -10.92 5.71 2.16
N GLY A 94 -10.80 5.18 3.37
CA GLY A 94 -9.91 5.70 4.40
C GLY A 94 -8.43 5.70 4.00
N PHE A 95 -8.01 4.77 3.13
CA PHE A 95 -6.66 4.77 2.56
C PHE A 95 -6.45 5.97 1.63
N SER A 96 -7.36 6.19 0.67
CA SER A 96 -7.32 7.31 -0.28
C SER A 96 -7.32 8.66 0.44
N ASN A 97 -8.21 8.85 1.42
CA ASN A 97 -8.28 10.07 2.23
C ASN A 97 -6.98 10.35 2.98
N ARG A 98 -6.33 9.29 3.50
CA ARG A 98 -5.06 9.41 4.21
C ARG A 98 -3.92 9.78 3.26
N MET A 99 -3.88 9.18 2.07
CA MET A 99 -2.88 9.50 1.05
C MET A 99 -3.04 10.93 0.55
N GLU A 100 -4.27 11.39 0.32
CA GLU A 100 -4.55 12.78 -0.05
C GLU A 100 -4.08 13.76 1.03
N THR A 101 -4.37 13.45 2.30
CA THR A 101 -3.91 14.26 3.44
C THR A 101 -2.39 14.32 3.51
N ILE A 102 -1.71 13.18 3.33
CA ILE A 102 -0.24 13.12 3.31
C ILE A 102 0.32 13.95 2.16
N ALA A 103 -0.26 13.84 0.96
CA ALA A 103 0.17 14.60 -0.21
C ALA A 103 0.03 16.11 0.01
N LYS A 104 -1.11 16.56 0.57
CA LYS A 104 -1.33 17.98 0.92
C LYS A 104 -0.32 18.47 1.97
N LEU A 105 -0.13 17.72 3.06
CA LEU A 105 0.86 18.07 4.10
C LEU A 105 2.28 18.13 3.55
N TRP A 106 2.64 17.22 2.64
CA TRP A 106 3.95 17.24 2.00
C TRP A 106 4.14 18.46 1.09
N LYS A 107 3.16 18.79 0.25
CA LYS A 107 3.19 20.02 -0.58
C LYS A 107 3.34 21.27 0.28
N PHE A 108 2.64 21.34 1.41
CA PHE A 108 2.80 22.40 2.39
C PHE A 108 4.24 22.46 2.94
N GLN A 109 4.82 21.32 3.31
CA GLN A 109 6.17 21.24 3.87
C GLN A 109 7.26 21.70 2.89
N ILE A 110 7.09 21.46 1.59
CA ILE A 110 8.05 21.88 0.54
C ILE A 110 7.78 23.29 -0.01
N GLY A 111 6.76 23.99 0.52
CA GLY A 111 6.43 25.35 0.12
C GLY A 111 5.72 25.49 -1.23
N ASP A 112 5.24 24.39 -1.81
CA ASP A 112 4.51 24.39 -3.08
C ASP A 112 3.00 24.51 -2.82
N LEU A 113 2.57 25.75 -2.55
CA LEU A 113 1.21 26.06 -2.08
C LEU A 113 0.18 26.20 -3.22
N LYS A 114 0.61 26.10 -4.49
CA LYS A 114 -0.25 26.42 -5.65
C LYS A 114 -1.39 25.41 -5.86
N ASP A 115 -1.24 24.19 -5.34
CA ASP A 115 -2.16 23.06 -5.58
C ASP A 115 -2.80 22.50 -4.28
N LEU A 116 -2.86 23.29 -3.21
CA LEU A 116 -3.39 22.81 -1.91
C LEU A 116 -4.92 22.72 -1.85
N TRP A 117 -5.62 23.27 -2.84
CA TRP A 117 -7.08 23.45 -2.86
C TRP A 117 -7.71 22.81 -4.08
#